data_AF-V4A3B7-F1
#
_entry.id   AF-V4A3B7-F1
#
_cell.length_a   1.000
_cell.length_b   1.000
_cell.length_c   1.000
_cell.angle_alpha   90.00
_cell.angle_beta   90.00
_cell.angle_gamma   90.00
#
_symmetry.space_group_name_H-M   'P 1'
#
loop_
_entity.id
_entity.type
_entity.pdbx_description
1 polymer ?
#
loop_
_entity_poly.entity_id
_entity_poly.type
_entity_poly.pdbx_seq_one_letter_code
_entity_poly.pdbx_strand_id
1 'polypeptide(L)'
;LSDDDLVMLPVRELNRRLQGLSKEETIRLKQKRRTLKNRGYAQNCRSKRMQQRFSLEHTNSSLHCQINQLQRQVSLLTGERDMYKRQYESLRA
;
A
#
# COMPACT_ATOMS: atom_id res chain seq x y z
N LEU A 1 -29.23 -9.38 19.29
CA LEU A 1 -28.41 -8.75 18.21
C LEU A 1 -27.13 -9.55 18.04
N SER A 2 -26.80 -9.99 16.83
CA SER A 2 -25.55 -10.72 16.57
C SER A 2 -24.34 -9.79 16.46
N ASP A 3 -23.12 -10.35 16.47
CA ASP A 3 -21.88 -9.58 16.27
C ASP A 3 -21.82 -9.00 14.86
N ASP A 4 -22.28 -9.74 13.86
CA ASP A 4 -22.35 -9.29 12.47
C ASP A 4 -23.35 -8.14 12.32
N ASP A 5 -24.53 -8.23 12.94
CA ASP A 5 -25.48 -7.11 12.99
C ASP A 5 -24.85 -5.86 13.64
N LEU A 6 -24.12 -6.06 14.74
CA LEU A 6 -23.45 -4.96 15.45
C LEU A 6 -22.39 -4.29 14.59
N VAL A 7 -21.78 -4.96 13.62
CA VAL A 7 -20.81 -4.35 12.70
C VAL A 7 -21.49 -3.79 11.46
N MET A 8 -22.46 -4.49 10.88
CA MET A 8 -23.02 -4.17 9.57
C MET A 8 -24.16 -3.15 9.61
N LEU A 9 -24.97 -3.13 10.67
CA LEU A 9 -26.11 -2.23 10.73
C LEU A 9 -25.66 -0.75 10.67
N PRO A 10 -26.30 0.10 9.87
CA PRO A 10 -26.14 1.54 9.96
C PRO A 10 -26.53 2.04 11.35
N VAL A 11 -25.94 3.16 11.79
CA VAL A 11 -26.17 3.70 13.14
C VAL A 11 -27.66 3.96 13.42
N ARG A 12 -28.42 4.41 12.42
CA ARG A 12 -29.85 4.69 12.52
C ARG A 12 -30.66 3.42 12.83
N GLU A 13 -30.41 2.35 12.08
CA GLU A 13 -31.10 1.07 12.26
C GLU A 13 -30.68 0.38 13.55
N LEU A 14 -29.38 0.47 13.90
CA LEU A 14 -28.91 0.01 15.21
C LEU A 14 -29.65 0.74 16.35
N ASN A 15 -29.72 2.07 16.31
CA ASN A 15 -30.40 2.84 17.36
C ASN A 15 -31.89 2.49 17.46
N ARG A 16 -32.57 2.24 16.33
CA ARG A 16 -33.97 1.78 16.32
C ARG A 16 -34.12 0.44 17.05
N ARG A 17 -33.21 -0.51 16.81
CA ARG A 17 -33.22 -1.82 17.48
C ARG A 17 -32.81 -1.76 18.96
N LEU A 18 -32.11 -0.70 19.38
CA LEU A 18 -31.76 -0.47 20.78
C LEU A 18 -32.87 0.28 21.56
N GLN A 19 -33.89 0.78 20.87
CA GLN A 19 -35.01 1.48 21.50
C GLN A 19 -35.81 0.51 22.39
N GLY A 20 -36.09 0.92 23.63
CA GLY A 20 -36.81 0.09 24.61
C GLY A 20 -35.91 -0.82 25.45
N LEU A 21 -34.59 -0.88 25.18
CA LEU A 21 -33.62 -1.52 26.07
C LEU A 21 -33.24 -0.62 27.25
N SER A 22 -32.73 -1.23 28.31
CA SER A 22 -32.18 -0.48 29.43
C SER A 22 -30.95 0.35 29.00
N LYS A 23 -30.65 1.38 29.79
CA LYS A 23 -29.47 2.24 29.56
C LYS A 23 -28.17 1.43 29.58
N GLU A 24 -28.06 0.49 30.50
CA GLU A 24 -26.89 -0.38 30.67
C GLU A 24 -26.68 -1.30 29.48
N GLU A 25 -27.75 -1.94 28.99
CA GLU A 25 -27.68 -2.80 27.80
C GLU A 25 -27.31 -2.02 26.55
N THR A 26 -27.84 -0.81 26.41
CA THR A 26 -27.51 0.10 25.30
C THR A 26 -26.02 0.44 25.31
N ILE A 27 -25.46 0.79 26.48
CA ILE A 27 -24.03 1.08 26.64
C ILE A 27 -23.20 -0.17 26.29
N ARG A 28 -23.56 -1.33 26.84
CA ARG A 28 -22.87 -2.60 26.58
C ARG A 28 -22.83 -2.95 25.10
N LEU A 29 -23.95 -2.82 24.39
CA LEU A 29 -24.02 -3.13 22.95
C LEU A 29 -23.24 -2.12 22.10
N LYS A 30 -23.27 -0.82 22.45
CA LYS A 30 -22.45 0.21 21.79
C LYS A 30 -20.96 -0.02 22.01
N GLN A 31 -20.55 -0.39 23.22
CA GLN A 31 -19.15 -0.72 23.52
C GLN A 31 -18.71 -1.97 22.77
N LYS A 32 -19.56 -3.02 22.73
CA LYS A 32 -19.30 -4.23 21.94
C LYS A 32 -19.12 -3.90 20.45
N ARG A 33 -20.01 -3.08 19.87
CA ARG A 33 -19.86 -2.59 18.48
C ARG A 33 -18.55 -1.83 18.28
N ARG A 34 -18.16 -0.96 19.20
CA ARG A 34 -16.89 -0.21 19.13
C ARG A 34 -15.69 -1.16 19.08
N THR A 35 -15.65 -2.16 19.96
CA THR A 35 -14.59 -3.18 19.99
C THR A 35 -14.54 -3.97 18.69
N LEU A 36 -15.69 -4.42 18.16
CA LEU A 36 -15.76 -5.17 16.90
C LEU A 36 -15.31 -4.33 15.69
N LYS A 37 -15.74 -3.07 15.59
CA LYS A 37 -15.27 -2.14 14.54
C LYS A 37 -13.77 -1.89 14.64
N ASN A 38 -13.25 -1.67 15.85
CA ASN A 38 -11.81 -1.46 16.06
C ASN A 38 -10.98 -2.69 15.68
N ARG A 39 -11.50 -3.91 15.89
CA ARG A 39 -10.88 -5.14 15.40
C ARG A 39 -10.71 -5.12 13.88
N GLY A 40 -11.78 -4.75 13.15
CA GLY A 40 -11.72 -4.57 11.69
C GLY A 40 -10.75 -3.45 11.25
N TYR A 41 -10.72 -2.33 11.97
CA TYR A 41 -9.77 -1.26 11.71
C TYR A 41 -8.31 -1.70 11.90
N ALA A 42 -8.01 -2.51 12.92
CA ALA A 42 -6.68 -3.06 13.14
C ALA A 42 -6.25 -4.03 12.02
N GLN A 43 -7.17 -4.85 11.52
CA GLN A 43 -6.92 -5.71 10.35
C GLN A 43 -6.65 -4.88 9.09
N ASN A 44 -7.48 -3.86 8.82
CA ASN A 44 -7.31 -2.98 7.66
C ASN A 44 -6.00 -2.18 7.75
N CYS A 45 -5.63 -1.69 8.93
CA CYS A 45 -4.36 -1.01 9.15
C CYS A 45 -3.16 -1.90 8.83
N ARG A 46 -3.16 -3.14 9.36
CA ARG A 46 -2.11 -4.14 9.06
C ARG A 46 -2.03 -4.45 7.57
N SER A 47 -3.16 -4.68 6.92
CA SER A 47 -3.24 -5.00 5.49
C SER A 47 -2.72 -3.86 4.62
N LYS A 48 -3.16 -2.61 4.88
CA LYS A 48 -2.70 -1.42 4.15
C LYS A 48 -1.20 -1.19 4.33
N ARG A 49 -0.67 -1.34 5.55
CA ARG A 49 0.77 -1.21 5.81
C ARG A 49 1.58 -2.26 5.06
N MET A 50 1.09 -3.50 5.05
CA MET A 50 1.74 -4.60 4.33
C MET A 50 1.76 -4.34 2.81
N GLN A 51 0.62 -3.93 2.24
CA GLN A 51 0.53 -3.56 0.82
C GLN A 51 1.45 -2.38 0.47
N GLN A 52 1.52 -1.36 1.31
CA GLN A 52 2.42 -0.23 1.11
C GLN A 52 3.89 -0.68 1.10
N ARG A 53 4.29 -1.54 2.04
CA ARG A 53 5.65 -2.11 2.08
C ARG A 53 5.95 -2.87 0.78
N PHE A 54 5.06 -3.77 0.34
CA PHE A 54 5.25 -4.51 -0.90
C PHE A 54 5.34 -3.60 -2.12
N SER A 55 4.52 -2.55 -2.19
CA SER A 55 4.59 -1.57 -3.27
C SER A 55 5.94 -0.85 -3.29
N LEU A 56 6.46 -0.46 -2.12
CA LEU A 56 7.78 0.18 -2.02
C LEU A 56 8.91 -0.78 -2.42
N GLU A 57 8.85 -2.04 -1.98
CA GLU A 57 9.83 -3.07 -2.36
C GLU A 57 9.82 -3.33 -3.87
N HIS A 58 8.64 -3.40 -4.48
CA HIS A 58 8.49 -3.55 -5.92
C HIS A 58 9.07 -2.36 -6.69
N THR A 59 8.71 -1.13 -6.30
CA THR A 59 9.26 0.09 -6.90
C THR A 59 10.78 0.13 -6.78
N ASN A 60 11.30 -0.21 -5.60
CA ASN A 60 12.74 -0.23 -5.35
C ASN A 60 13.46 -1.24 -6.27
N SER A 61 12.91 -2.45 -6.40
CA SER A 61 13.46 -3.48 -7.30
C SER A 61 13.43 -3.03 -8.77
N SER A 62 12.33 -2.41 -9.20
CA SER A 62 12.20 -1.87 -10.57
C SER A 62 13.23 -0.78 -10.85
N LEU A 63 13.43 0.16 -9.91
CA LEU A 63 14.43 1.22 -10.05
C LEU A 63 15.86 0.65 -10.13
N HIS A 64 16.20 -0.36 -9.32
CA HIS A 64 17.50 -1.03 -9.42
C HIS A 64 17.69 -1.70 -10.79
N CYS A 65 16.65 -2.33 -11.34
CA CYS A 65 16.70 -2.90 -12.67
C CYS A 65 16.96 -1.82 -13.75
N GLN A 66 16.26 -0.69 -13.67
CA GLN A 66 16.44 0.44 -14.59
C GLN A 66 17.86 1.03 -14.50
N ILE A 67 18.40 1.21 -13.30
CA ILE A 67 19.77 1.69 -13.09
C ILE A 67 20.76 0.75 -13.79
N ASN A 68 20.64 -0.57 -13.56
CA ASN A 68 21.52 -1.55 -14.19
C ASN A 68 21.41 -1.55 -15.71
N GLN A 69 20.21 -1.36 -16.26
CA GLN A 69 19.99 -1.24 -17.70
C GLN A 69 20.66 0.02 -18.27
N LEU A 70 20.47 1.17 -17.64
CA LEU A 70 21.06 2.43 -18.06
C LEU A 70 22.59 2.41 -17.95
N GLN A 71 23.15 1.84 -16.89
CA GLN A 71 24.60 1.66 -16.76
C GLN A 71 25.19 0.86 -17.93
N ARG A 72 24.55 -0.25 -18.31
CA ARG A 72 24.98 -1.03 -19.49
C ARG A 72 24.90 -0.21 -20.78
N GLN A 73 23.83 0.54 -21.00
CA GLN A 73 23.69 1.40 -22.18
C GLN A 73 24.77 2.47 -22.22
N VAL A 74 25.06 3.12 -21.10
CA VAL A 74 26.13 4.11 -20.99
C VAL A 74 27.49 3.49 -21.32
N SER A 75 27.80 2.30 -20.80
CA SER A 75 29.06 1.61 -21.11
C SER A 75 29.20 1.29 -22.60
N LEU A 76 28.13 0.81 -23.24
CA LEU A 76 28.13 0.52 -24.69
C LEU A 76 28.35 1.80 -25.51
N LEU A 77 27.55 2.84 -25.27
CA LEU A 77 27.66 4.12 -25.98
C LEU A 77 29.01 4.79 -25.78
N THR A 78 29.59 4.67 -24.58
CA THR A 78 30.94 5.17 -24.28
C THR A 78 31.98 4.45 -25.14
N GLY A 79 31.89 3.12 -25.26
CA GLY A 79 32.78 2.34 -26.12
C GLY A 79 32.65 2.69 -27.60
N GLU A 80 31.42 2.84 -28.10
CA GLU A 80 31.14 3.27 -29.48
C GLU A 80 31.70 4.68 -29.75
N ARG A 81 31.44 5.63 -28.86
CA ARG A 81 32.00 6.99 -28.93
C ARG A 81 33.52 6.97 -29.01
N ASP A 82 34.18 6.19 -28.16
CA ASP A 82 35.64 6.13 -28.10
C ASP A 82 36.24 5.44 -29.33
N MET A 83 35.54 4.47 -29.91
CA MET A 83 35.91 3.89 -31.20
C MET A 83 35.85 4.93 -32.33
N TYR A 84 34.71 5.63 -32.48
CA TYR A 84 34.54 6.63 -33.54
C TYR A 84 35.50 7.83 -33.36
N LYS A 85 35.74 8.25 -32.12
CA LYS A 85 36.72 9.31 -31.82
C LYS A 85 38.12 8.93 -32.30
N ARG A 86 38.58 7.70 -32.03
CA ARG A 86 39.89 7.21 -32.51
C ARG A 86 39.98 7.17 -34.03
N GLN A 87 38.94 6.69 -34.71
CA GLN A 87 38.90 6.66 -36.18
C GLN A 87 38.98 8.07 -36.76
N TYR A 88 38.21 9.02 -36.22
CA TYR A 88 38.24 10.41 -36.66
C TYR A 88 39.60 11.07 -36.45
N GLU A 89 40.23 10.84 -35.29
CA GLU A 89 41.57 11.34 -34.98
C GLU A 89 42.62 10.78 -35.96
N SER A 90 42.54 9.49 -36.33
CA SER A 90 43.45 8.90 -37.32
C SER A 90 43.29 9.43 -38.74
N LEU A 91 42.10 9.90 -39.12
CA LEU A 91 41.85 10.48 -40.44
C LEU A 91 42.25 11.96 -40.53
N ARG A 92 42.46 12.62 -39.38
CA ARG A 92 42.93 14.02 -39.31
C ARG A 92 44.44 14.17 -39.24
N ALA A 93 45.16 13.10 -38.93
CA ALA A 93 46.62 13.05 -38.94
C ALA A 93 47.14 12.80 -40.37
#